data_AF-R5CSR4-F1
#
_entry.id   AF-R5CSR4-F1
#
_cell.length_a   1.000
_cell.length_b   1.000
_cell.length_c   1.000
_cell.angle_alpha   90.00
_cell.angle_beta   90.00
_cell.angle_gamma   90.00
#
_symmetry.space_group_name_H-M   'P 1'
#
loop_
_entity.id
_entity.type
_entity.pdbx_description
1 polymer ?
#
loop_
_entity_poly.entity_id
_entity_poly.type
_entity_poly.pdbx_seq_one_letter_code
_entity_poly.pdbx_strand_id
1 'polypeptide(L)'
;MKKITVGRGNDCDIVIPDERDNVSRHHMVISFNLLGKMTISDTSSNGTFINERRMLKGTSIPVTRNDKIRLGDRWNFDWNLVKDPYVTMRKTIIAASSLLVVVIIAAVWLMSAGQTPAPEAAPAAPKEYVEQGKGEWNKDSTNKVAPTEMSIPIGTKAATGDNDASTRRRSSRKQSAGKAVKAKGNAGQTKASANVNARTDNMPVIN
;
A
#
# COMPACT_ATOMS: atom_id res chain seq x y z
N MET A 1 6.68 -18.06 -9.92
CA MET A 1 7.69 -17.05 -9.58
C MET A 1 8.79 -17.15 -10.62
N LYS A 2 9.13 -16.06 -11.30
CA LYS A 2 10.26 -16.07 -12.25
C LYS A 2 11.55 -15.88 -11.47
N LYS A 3 12.58 -16.65 -11.81
CA LYS A 3 13.91 -16.57 -11.18
C LYS A 3 14.92 -16.15 -12.24
N ILE A 4 15.89 -15.35 -11.85
CA ILE A 4 17.04 -14.94 -12.65
C ILE A 4 18.29 -15.29 -11.84
N THR A 5 19.14 -16.14 -12.41
CA THR A 5 20.38 -16.59 -11.78
C THR A 5 21.53 -15.70 -12.23
N VAL A 6 22.36 -15.28 -11.28
CA VAL A 6 23.49 -14.39 -11.52
C VAL A 6 24.77 -15.04 -11.00
N GLY A 7 25.82 -15.03 -11.81
CA GLY A 7 27.14 -15.52 -11.42
C GLY A 7 28.10 -15.58 -12.59
N ARG A 8 29.29 -16.17 -12.39
CA ARG A 8 30.28 -16.30 -13.47
C ARG A 8 30.05 -17.52 -14.39
N GLY A 9 29.11 -18.40 -14.04
CA GLY A 9 28.81 -19.58 -14.82
C GLY A 9 28.10 -19.20 -16.13
N ASN A 10 28.46 -19.86 -17.23
CA ASN A 10 27.82 -19.64 -18.53
C ASN A 10 26.35 -20.11 -18.58
N ASP A 11 25.91 -20.84 -17.55
CA ASP A 11 24.54 -21.33 -17.36
C ASP A 11 23.65 -20.34 -16.59
N CYS A 12 24.19 -19.19 -16.18
CA CYS A 12 23.43 -18.13 -15.52
C CYS A 12 22.69 -17.26 -16.55
N ASP A 13 21.52 -16.74 -16.14
CA ASP A 13 20.78 -15.75 -16.94
C ASP A 13 21.57 -14.44 -17.12
N ILE A 14 22.33 -14.06 -16.09
CA ILE A 14 23.27 -12.93 -16.12
C ILE A 14 24.64 -13.47 -15.80
N VAL A 15 25.48 -13.55 -16.83
CA VAL A 15 26.88 -14.00 -16.72
C VAL A 15 27.76 -12.81 -16.43
N ILE A 16 28.50 -12.88 -15.33
CA ILE A 16 29.48 -11.87 -14.93
C ILE A 16 30.87 -12.35 -15.38
N PRO A 17 31.57 -11.59 -16.24
CA PRO A 17 32.90 -11.96 -16.71
C PRO A 17 33.93 -11.67 -15.62
N ASP A 18 34.04 -12.58 -14.65
CA ASP A 18 35.01 -12.49 -13.57
C ASP A 18 36.07 -13.59 -13.67
N GLU A 19 37.28 -13.20 -14.06
CA GLU A 19 38.43 -14.10 -14.22
C GLU A 19 39.12 -14.41 -12.87
N ARG A 20 38.88 -13.60 -11.83
CA ARG A 20 39.59 -13.68 -10.54
C ARG A 20 38.85 -14.51 -9.47
N ASP A 21 37.83 -15.26 -9.87
CA ASP A 21 37.00 -16.13 -9.01
C ASP A 21 36.43 -15.43 -7.76
N ASN A 22 36.21 -14.11 -7.83
CA ASN A 22 35.56 -13.34 -6.77
C ASN A 22 34.03 -13.58 -6.78
N VAL A 23 33.46 -13.78 -7.96
CA VAL A 23 32.05 -14.11 -8.19
C VAL A 23 31.92 -15.61 -8.42
N SER A 24 31.22 -16.30 -7.51
CA SER A 24 30.88 -17.72 -7.68
C SER A 24 30.11 -18.01 -8.97
N ARG A 25 30.22 -19.25 -9.49
CA ARG A 25 29.50 -19.71 -10.69
C ARG A 25 28.00 -19.45 -10.59
N HIS A 26 27.41 -19.81 -9.45
CA HIS A 26 26.04 -19.48 -9.05
C HIS A 26 26.09 -18.60 -7.81
N HIS A 27 26.19 -17.29 -7.99
CA HIS A 27 26.45 -16.36 -6.89
C HIS A 27 25.17 -16.01 -6.14
N MET A 28 24.14 -15.59 -6.87
CA MET A 28 22.86 -15.22 -6.29
C MET A 28 21.70 -15.54 -7.23
N VAL A 29 20.51 -15.64 -6.65
CA VAL A 29 19.26 -15.80 -7.40
C VAL A 29 18.33 -14.66 -7.06
N ILE A 30 17.88 -13.95 -8.10
CA ILE A 30 16.86 -12.91 -8.00
C ILE A 30 15.51 -13.55 -8.33
N SER A 31 14.59 -13.56 -7.37
CA SER A 31 13.23 -14.07 -7.55
C SER A 31 12.23 -12.94 -7.68
N PHE A 32 11.35 -13.04 -8.67
CA PHE A 32 10.28 -12.09 -8.93
C PHE A 32 8.93 -12.69 -8.53
N ASN A 33 8.21 -11.93 -7.71
CA ASN A 33 6.81 -12.20 -7.43
C ASN A 33 5.91 -11.60 -8.54
N LEU A 34 4.67 -12.08 -8.65
CA LEU A 34 3.66 -11.58 -9.59
C LEU A 34 3.42 -10.06 -9.47
N LEU A 35 3.52 -9.55 -8.24
CA LEU A 35 3.37 -8.13 -7.91
C LEU A 35 4.60 -7.28 -8.29
N GLY A 36 5.66 -7.88 -8.84
CA GLY A 36 6.91 -7.18 -9.19
C GLY A 36 7.89 -6.99 -8.03
N LYS A 37 7.59 -7.50 -6.83
CA LYS A 37 8.55 -7.51 -5.73
C LYS A 37 9.71 -8.45 -6.07
N MET A 38 10.93 -7.95 -5.87
CA MET A 38 12.15 -8.71 -6.08
C MET A 38 12.71 -9.16 -4.73
N THR A 39 13.13 -10.40 -4.63
CA THR A 39 13.88 -10.93 -3.50
C THR A 39 15.18 -11.54 -3.98
N ILE A 40 16.24 -11.37 -3.20
CA ILE A 40 17.54 -11.97 -3.49
C ILE A 40 17.83 -13.05 -2.48
N SER A 41 18.36 -14.17 -2.96
CA SER A 41 18.92 -15.24 -2.15
C SER A 41 20.39 -15.43 -2.53
N ASP A 42 21.26 -15.37 -1.53
CA ASP A 42 22.71 -15.52 -1.69
C ASP A 42 23.11 -17.00 -1.61
N THR A 43 23.79 -17.49 -2.65
CA THR A 43 24.34 -18.85 -2.74
C THR A 43 25.88 -18.84 -2.84
N SER A 44 26.50 -17.67 -2.68
CA SER A 44 27.91 -17.47 -2.95
C SER A 44 28.84 -17.91 -1.82
N SER A 45 30.11 -18.12 -2.18
CA SER A 45 31.19 -18.38 -1.22
C SER A 45 31.61 -17.10 -0.49
N ASN A 46 31.89 -16.03 -1.26
CA ASN A 46 32.40 -14.76 -0.75
C ASN A 46 31.31 -13.88 -0.13
N GLY A 47 30.05 -14.13 -0.46
CA GLY A 47 28.89 -13.42 0.07
C GLY A 47 28.40 -12.30 -0.85
N THR A 48 27.11 -12.01 -0.74
CA THR A 48 26.45 -10.87 -1.38
C THR A 48 26.28 -9.72 -0.38
N PHE A 49 26.53 -8.48 -0.81
CA PHE A 49 26.38 -7.27 0.00
C PHE A 49 25.28 -6.38 -0.59
N ILE A 50 24.35 -5.92 0.24
CA ILE A 50 23.28 -4.99 -0.12
C ILE A 50 23.48 -3.71 0.70
N ASN A 51 23.64 -2.57 0.04
CA ASN A 51 23.89 -1.27 0.68
C ASN A 51 25.02 -1.35 1.73
N GLU A 52 26.15 -1.94 1.34
CA GLU A 52 27.34 -2.23 2.17
C GLU A 52 27.14 -3.19 3.35
N ARG A 53 25.96 -3.81 3.49
CA ARG A 53 25.71 -4.85 4.51
C ARG A 53 25.72 -6.23 3.88
N ARG A 54 26.51 -7.13 4.45
CA ARG A 54 26.56 -8.53 4.01
C ARG A 54 25.24 -9.23 4.31
N MET A 55 24.73 -9.97 3.34
CA MET A 55 23.57 -10.83 3.52
C MET A 55 23.90 -12.02 4.43
N LEU A 56 22.91 -12.45 5.20
CA LEU A 56 22.98 -13.71 5.95
C LEU A 56 22.66 -14.87 5.00
N LYS A 57 23.48 -15.91 5.05
CA LYS A 57 23.27 -17.13 4.25
C LYS A 57 21.93 -17.76 4.61
N GLY A 58 21.21 -18.26 3.60
CA GLY A 58 19.90 -18.89 3.76
C GLY A 58 18.72 -17.93 3.96
N THR A 59 18.95 -16.61 3.96
CA THR A 59 17.87 -15.62 4.04
C THR A 59 17.55 -15.08 2.65
N SER A 60 16.27 -14.82 2.38
CA SER A 60 15.84 -14.05 1.21
C SER A 60 15.49 -12.63 1.64
N ILE A 61 16.17 -11.63 1.05
CA ILE A 61 15.97 -10.22 1.39
C ILE A 61 15.21 -9.53 0.24
N PRO A 62 14.13 -8.79 0.51
CA PRO A 62 13.47 -7.98 -0.50
C PRO A 62 14.37 -6.81 -0.90
N VAL A 63 14.46 -6.55 -2.20
CA VAL A 63 15.30 -5.50 -2.77
C VAL A 63 14.54 -4.69 -3.82
N THR A 64 15.04 -3.49 -4.05
CA THR A 64 14.56 -2.56 -5.07
C THR A 64 15.68 -2.27 -6.06
N ARG A 65 15.33 -1.73 -7.23
CA ARG A 65 16.31 -1.33 -8.27
C ARG A 65 17.24 -0.18 -7.82
N ASN A 66 16.94 0.47 -6.70
CA ASN A 66 17.75 1.56 -6.16
C ASN A 66 18.82 1.07 -5.18
N ASP A 67 18.76 -0.20 -4.75
CA ASP A 67 19.72 -0.75 -3.78
C ASP A 67 21.06 -1.04 -4.45
N LYS A 68 22.16 -0.70 -3.78
CA LYS A 68 23.50 -1.03 -4.29
C LYS A 68 23.84 -2.45 -3.92
N ILE A 69 24.10 -3.28 -4.92
CA ILE A 69 24.49 -4.68 -4.71
C ILE A 69 25.93 -4.86 -5.12
N ARG A 70 26.71 -5.46 -4.22
CA ARG A 70 28.09 -5.83 -4.45
C ARG A 70 28.27 -7.33 -4.24
N LEU A 71 28.90 -7.99 -5.20
CA LEU A 71 29.14 -9.42 -5.25
C LEU A 71 30.61 -9.69 -4.89
N GLY A 72 30.82 -10.47 -3.83
CA GLY A 72 32.15 -10.64 -3.25
C GLY A 72 32.78 -9.28 -2.88
N ASP A 73 34.07 -9.14 -3.11
CA ASP A 73 34.83 -7.97 -2.66
C ASP A 73 34.74 -6.78 -3.63
N ARG A 74 34.75 -7.03 -4.95
CA ARG A 74 35.01 -5.96 -5.94
C ARG A 74 33.93 -5.71 -6.99
N TRP A 75 32.95 -6.59 -7.14
CA TRP A 75 32.01 -6.50 -8.26
C TRP A 75 30.74 -5.77 -7.87
N ASN A 76 30.51 -4.58 -8.43
CA ASN A 76 29.24 -3.88 -8.30
C ASN A 76 28.26 -4.36 -9.37
N PHE A 77 27.08 -4.76 -8.95
CA PHE A 77 26.04 -5.30 -9.82
C PHE A 77 25.24 -4.18 -10.48
N ASP A 78 25.07 -4.26 -11.80
CA ASP A 78 24.24 -3.32 -12.56
C ASP A 78 22.82 -3.88 -12.76
N TRP A 79 21.82 -3.13 -12.26
CA TRP A 79 20.41 -3.45 -12.41
C TRP A 79 19.89 -3.40 -13.84
N ASN A 80 20.61 -2.76 -14.77
CA ASN A 80 20.24 -2.71 -16.18
C ASN A 80 20.30 -4.10 -16.84
N LEU A 81 21.14 -5.00 -16.30
CA LEU A 81 21.22 -6.39 -16.76
C LEU A 81 19.97 -7.18 -16.40
N VAL A 82 19.24 -6.75 -15.38
CA VAL A 82 18.03 -7.41 -14.88
C VAL A 82 16.81 -6.95 -15.68
N LYS A 83 16.38 -7.76 -16.63
CA LYS A 83 15.09 -7.56 -17.34
C LYS A 83 13.94 -8.07 -16.49
N ASP A 84 13.11 -7.16 -15.97
CA ASP A 84 11.90 -7.55 -15.24
C ASP A 84 10.87 -8.13 -16.23
N PRO A 85 10.44 -9.38 -16.08
CA PRO A 85 9.45 -9.98 -16.97
C PRO A 85 8.05 -9.35 -16.84
N TYR A 86 7.74 -8.71 -15.71
CA TYR A 86 6.41 -8.22 -15.38
C TYR A 86 6.20 -6.74 -15.74
N VAL A 87 7.24 -5.99 -16.15
CA VAL A 87 7.03 -4.58 -16.57
C VAL A 87 6.12 -4.49 -17.80
N THR A 88 6.32 -5.37 -18.78
CA THR A 88 5.49 -5.40 -19.98
C THR A 88 4.06 -5.78 -19.64
N MET A 89 3.87 -6.84 -18.83
CA MET A 89 2.56 -7.28 -18.38
C MET A 89 1.80 -6.19 -17.60
N ARG A 90 2.48 -5.47 -16.69
CA ARG A 90 1.83 -4.36 -15.95
C ARG A 90 1.43 -3.23 -16.89
N LYS A 91 2.29 -2.86 -17.85
CA LYS A 91 1.98 -1.84 -18.86
C LYS A 91 0.80 -2.25 -19.74
N THR A 92 0.74 -3.51 -20.19
CA THR A 92 -0.37 -4.00 -21.02
C THR A 92 -1.67 -4.09 -20.23
N ILE A 93 -1.63 -4.52 -18.96
CA ILE A 93 -2.82 -4.55 -18.09
C ILE A 93 -3.34 -3.13 -17.84
N ILE A 94 -2.46 -2.16 -17.55
CA ILE A 94 -2.85 -0.75 -17.37
C ILE A 94 -3.42 -0.17 -18.66
N ALA A 95 -2.82 -0.47 -19.82
CA ALA A 95 -3.34 -0.04 -21.10
C ALA A 95 -4.73 -0.65 -21.37
N ALA A 96 -4.89 -1.97 -21.17
CA ALA A 96 -6.16 -2.66 -21.37
C ALA A 96 -7.25 -2.17 -20.40
N SER A 97 -6.91 -1.94 -19.12
CA SER A 97 -7.86 -1.40 -18.14
C SER A 97 -8.25 0.03 -18.48
N SER A 98 -7.32 0.87 -18.92
CA SER A 98 -7.63 2.22 -19.39
C SER A 98 -8.56 2.21 -20.61
N LEU A 99 -8.33 1.28 -21.55
CA LEU A 99 -9.17 1.12 -22.74
C LEU A 99 -10.57 0.64 -22.36
N LEU A 100 -10.67 -0.32 -21.44
CA LEU A 100 -11.95 -0.82 -20.91
C LEU A 100 -12.73 0.28 -20.20
N VAL A 101 -12.08 1.14 -19.41
CA VAL A 101 -12.71 2.29 -18.76
C VAL A 101 -13.23 3.29 -19.79
N VAL A 102 -12.46 3.59 -20.85
CA VAL A 102 -12.91 4.47 -21.94
C VAL A 102 -14.13 3.88 -22.66
N VAL A 103 -14.15 2.57 -22.93
CA VAL A 103 -15.32 1.90 -23.54
C VAL A 103 -16.55 1.98 -22.63
N ILE A 104 -16.38 1.78 -21.32
CA ILE A 104 -17.48 1.93 -20.36
C ILE A 104 -17.99 3.38 -20.35
N ILE A 105 -17.11 4.37 -20.32
CA ILE A 105 -17.50 5.79 -20.36
C ILE A 105 -18.25 6.11 -21.66
N ALA A 106 -17.76 5.62 -22.80
CA ALA A 106 -18.43 5.80 -24.09
C ALA A 106 -19.81 5.13 -24.12
N ALA A 107 -19.94 3.92 -23.55
CA ALA A 107 -21.21 3.22 -23.42
C ALA A 107 -22.20 3.99 -22.53
N VAL A 108 -21.74 4.51 -21.39
CA VAL A 108 -22.56 5.36 -20.51
C VAL A 108 -23.00 6.65 -21.22
N TRP A 109 -22.11 7.29 -21.98
CA TRP A 109 -22.44 8.45 -22.82
C TRP A 109 -23.48 8.13 -23.90
N LEU A 110 -23.37 6.98 -24.57
CA LEU A 110 -24.35 6.51 -25.55
C LEU A 110 -25.71 6.24 -24.91
N MET A 111 -25.72 5.64 -23.70
CA MET A 111 -26.96 5.35 -22.97
C MET A 111 -27.62 6.64 -22.44
N SER A 112 -26.86 7.61 -21.96
CA SER A 112 -27.39 8.89 -21.49
C SER A 112 -27.81 9.82 -22.63
N ALA A 113 -27.15 9.77 -23.79
CA ALA A 113 -27.58 10.49 -25.00
C ALA A 113 -28.93 9.99 -25.55
N GLY A 114 -29.34 8.76 -25.20
CA GLY A 114 -30.66 8.21 -25.52
C GLY A 114 -31.78 8.60 -24.55
N GLN A 115 -31.45 9.21 -23.41
CA GLN A 115 -32.42 9.80 -22.49
C GLN A 115 -32.57 11.29 -22.80
N THR A 116 -33.28 11.58 -23.89
CA THR A 116 -33.98 12.87 -23.96
C THR A 116 -34.91 12.93 -22.74
N PRO A 117 -34.80 13.93 -21.84
CA PRO A 117 -35.87 14.15 -20.87
C PRO A 117 -37.16 14.21 -21.69
N ALA A 118 -38.12 13.36 -21.33
CA ALA A 118 -39.42 13.32 -21.99
C ALA A 118 -39.90 14.76 -22.14
N PRO A 119 -40.43 15.16 -23.32
CA PRO A 119 -40.85 16.53 -23.54
C PRO A 119 -41.81 16.86 -22.41
N GLU A 120 -41.39 17.81 -21.58
CA GLU A 120 -42.20 18.34 -20.51
C GLU A 120 -43.52 18.73 -21.16
N ALA A 121 -44.57 17.98 -20.80
CA ALA A 121 -45.90 18.20 -21.34
C ALA A 121 -46.19 19.68 -21.13
N ALA A 122 -46.38 20.39 -22.25
CA ALA A 122 -46.62 21.83 -22.27
C ALA A 122 -47.58 22.20 -21.13
N PRO A 123 -47.31 23.26 -20.34
CA PRO A 123 -48.23 23.66 -19.28
C PRO A 123 -49.60 23.82 -19.93
N ALA A 124 -50.53 22.95 -19.54
CA ALA A 124 -51.86 22.91 -20.10
C ALA A 124 -52.44 24.32 -19.97
N ALA A 125 -52.82 24.89 -21.12
CA ALA A 125 -53.40 26.21 -21.22
C ALA A 125 -54.49 26.40 -20.14
N PRO A 126 -54.52 27.53 -19.42
CA PRO A 126 -55.52 27.75 -18.39
C PRO A 126 -56.91 27.65 -19.01
N LYS A 127 -57.69 26.67 -18.56
CA LYS A 127 -59.08 26.51 -18.93
C LYS A 127 -59.82 27.78 -18.53
N GLU A 128 -60.45 28.37 -19.55
CA GLU A 128 -61.48 29.40 -19.51
C GLU A 128 -62.18 29.53 -18.16
N TYR A 129 -61.89 30.63 -17.47
CA TYR A 129 -62.59 31.04 -16.26
C TYR A 129 -64.00 31.46 -16.65
N VAL A 130 -64.98 30.62 -16.32
CA VAL A 130 -66.38 31.06 -16.28
C VAL A 130 -66.52 32.00 -15.09
N GLU A 131 -66.72 33.26 -15.39
CA GLU A 131 -67.05 34.31 -14.44
C GLU A 131 -68.39 33.98 -13.76
N GLN A 132 -68.36 33.63 -12.47
CA GLN A 132 -69.57 33.62 -11.65
C GLN A 132 -69.33 34.38 -10.34
N GLY A 133 -69.90 35.58 -10.32
CA GLY A 133 -70.74 36.02 -9.21
C GLY A 133 -70.01 36.48 -7.96
N LYS A 134 -69.97 37.82 -7.81
CA LYS A 134 -69.64 38.53 -6.57
C LYS A 134 -70.30 37.88 -5.35
N GLY A 135 -69.48 37.33 -4.45
CA GLY A 135 -69.88 36.79 -3.16
C GLY A 135 -69.10 37.48 -2.06
N GLU A 136 -69.71 38.53 -1.53
CA GLU A 136 -69.28 39.28 -0.36
C GLU A 136 -69.19 38.36 0.87
N TRP A 137 -68.17 38.62 1.70
CA TRP A 137 -67.80 37.82 2.87
C TRP A 137 -68.92 37.79 3.91
N ASN A 138 -69.26 36.61 4.45
CA ASN A 138 -69.98 36.54 5.71
C ASN A 138 -69.31 35.57 6.69
N LYS A 139 -68.97 36.12 7.86
CA LYS A 139 -68.38 35.46 9.03
C LYS A 139 -69.43 34.52 9.60
N ASP A 140 -69.22 33.21 9.55
CA ASP A 140 -69.63 32.37 10.67
C ASP A 140 -69.07 30.94 10.59
N SER A 141 -69.11 30.34 11.76
CA SER A 141 -68.19 29.38 12.31
C SER A 141 -68.71 27.94 12.18
N THR A 142 -67.76 27.00 12.34
CA THR A 142 -67.98 25.65 12.87
C THR A 142 -68.01 24.49 11.86
N ASN A 143 -67.10 23.55 12.15
CA ASN A 143 -67.03 22.13 11.79
C ASN A 143 -66.27 21.69 10.51
N LYS A 144 -65.03 21.22 10.79
CA LYS A 144 -64.47 19.89 10.50
C LYS A 144 -64.62 19.42 9.04
N VAL A 145 -63.56 19.15 8.28
CA VAL A 145 -62.61 18.02 8.43
C VAL A 145 -61.52 18.23 7.37
N ALA A 146 -60.24 18.05 7.74
CA ALA A 146 -59.08 18.07 6.83
C ALA A 146 -58.91 16.72 6.11
N PRO A 147 -58.21 16.64 4.95
CA PRO A 147 -56.74 16.59 4.97
C PRO A 147 -56.07 17.39 3.83
N THR A 148 -55.26 18.40 4.14
CA THR A 148 -53.78 18.33 4.22
C THR A 148 -53.09 17.99 2.89
N GLU A 149 -52.92 19.01 2.06
CA GLU A 149 -51.93 19.03 1.00
C GLU A 149 -50.51 18.96 1.57
N MET A 150 -49.67 18.23 0.84
CA MET A 150 -48.24 18.15 1.01
C MET A 150 -47.61 19.54 0.91
N SER A 151 -46.84 19.94 1.92
CA SER A 151 -45.87 21.03 1.76
C SER A 151 -44.46 20.51 2.00
N ILE A 152 -43.66 20.67 0.94
CA ILE A 152 -42.25 20.33 0.81
C ILE A 152 -41.45 21.37 1.62
N PRO A 153 -40.55 20.99 2.56
CA PRO A 153 -39.67 21.98 3.18
C PRO A 153 -38.45 22.24 2.29
N ILE A 154 -38.47 23.38 1.60
CA ILE A 154 -37.29 24.03 1.05
C ILE A 154 -36.59 24.79 2.19
N GLY A 155 -35.36 24.36 2.50
CA GLY A 155 -34.21 25.24 2.68
C GLY A 155 -34.18 26.26 3.82
N THR A 156 -33.16 26.10 4.66
CA THR A 156 -32.36 27.15 5.32
C THR A 156 -33.01 27.98 6.42
N LYS A 157 -32.46 27.86 7.64
CA LYS A 157 -31.72 28.96 8.30
C LYS A 157 -30.98 28.46 9.54
N ALA A 158 -29.80 29.03 9.72
CA ALA A 158 -28.81 28.70 10.72
C ALA A 158 -29.03 29.43 12.05
N ALA A 159 -28.39 28.87 13.08
CA ALA A 159 -27.82 29.51 14.26
C ALA A 159 -28.79 30.11 15.31
N THR A 160 -28.71 29.60 16.53
CA THR A 160 -27.85 30.12 17.63
C THR A 160 -28.42 29.65 18.98
N GLY A 161 -27.57 29.33 19.96
CA GLY A 161 -27.93 29.53 21.37
C GLY A 161 -27.84 28.30 22.26
N ASP A 162 -26.60 28.00 22.64
CA ASP A 162 -26.06 27.47 23.89
C ASP A 162 -26.95 27.23 25.14
N ASN A 163 -26.41 26.34 25.97
CA ASN A 163 -26.46 26.27 27.45
C ASN A 163 -27.53 25.36 28.11
N ASP A 164 -27.05 24.20 28.56
CA ASP A 164 -26.68 23.93 29.97
C ASP A 164 -27.27 22.65 30.61
N ALA A 165 -26.39 22.01 31.37
CA ALA A 165 -26.56 21.16 32.54
C ALA A 165 -27.80 20.25 32.68
N SER A 166 -27.54 18.94 32.82
CA SER A 166 -27.30 18.33 34.14
C SER A 166 -27.60 16.82 34.20
N THR A 167 -26.65 16.10 34.82
CA THR A 167 -26.86 14.93 35.69
C THR A 167 -27.54 13.65 35.15
N ARG A 168 -26.77 12.55 35.15
CA ARG A 168 -27.00 11.40 36.07
C ARG A 168 -25.77 10.49 36.17
N ARG A 169 -25.58 9.98 37.38
CA ARG A 169 -24.40 9.29 37.93
C ARG A 169 -24.53 7.76 37.88
N ARG A 170 -23.35 7.09 37.87
CA ARG A 170 -22.99 5.79 38.50
C ARG A 170 -23.59 4.52 37.85
N SER A 171 -22.92 3.37 37.71
CA SER A 171 -21.79 2.77 38.46
C SER A 171 -21.16 1.55 37.75
N SER A 172 -19.90 1.25 38.10
CA SER A 172 -19.24 -0.09 38.14
C SER A 172 -19.00 -0.80 36.78
N ARG A 173 -17.98 -1.63 36.51
CA ARG A 173 -17.00 -2.40 37.30
C ARG A 173 -15.86 -2.89 36.34
N LYS A 174 -14.62 -2.55 36.69
CA LYS A 174 -13.34 -3.31 36.66
C LYS A 174 -13.26 -4.69 35.92
N GLN A 175 -12.30 -4.84 34.98
CA GLN A 175 -11.35 -5.97 34.82
C GLN A 175 -10.38 -5.69 33.63
N SER A 176 -9.12 -5.33 33.87
CA SER A 176 -7.92 -6.18 34.03
C SER A 176 -7.43 -6.89 32.76
N ALA A 177 -6.24 -6.50 32.26
CA ALA A 177 -5.11 -7.39 31.94
C ALA A 177 -4.03 -6.62 31.14
N GLY A 178 -3.16 -5.90 31.84
CA GLY A 178 -1.87 -5.47 31.32
C GLY A 178 -0.83 -6.56 31.65
N LYS A 179 -0.25 -7.19 30.62
CA LYS A 179 0.82 -8.18 30.78
C LYS A 179 2.17 -7.50 30.58
N ALA A 180 2.86 -7.23 31.68
CA ALA A 180 4.26 -6.83 31.71
C ALA A 180 5.17 -8.08 31.62
N VAL A 181 6.21 -8.03 30.78
CA VAL A 181 7.31 -9.00 30.80
C VAL A 181 8.65 -8.25 30.78
N LYS A 182 9.29 -8.29 31.96
CA LYS A 182 10.71 -8.18 32.31
C LYS A 182 11.71 -7.70 31.25
N ALA A 183 12.25 -6.50 31.48
CA ALA A 183 13.63 -6.16 31.13
C ALA A 183 14.53 -6.42 32.34
N LYS A 184 15.56 -7.27 32.18
CA LYS A 184 16.68 -7.42 33.13
C LYS A 184 17.85 -6.63 32.56
N GLY A 185 18.29 -5.60 33.27
CA GLY A 185 19.55 -4.92 32.99
C GLY A 185 20.74 -5.74 33.46
N ASN A 186 21.88 -5.59 32.77
CA ASN A 186 23.18 -5.75 33.40
C ASN A 186 24.24 -4.96 32.61
N ALA A 187 24.92 -4.04 33.29
CA ALA A 187 26.10 -3.33 32.80
C ALA A 187 27.01 -2.96 34.00
N GLY A 188 28.33 -3.16 33.84
CA GLY A 188 29.42 -2.67 34.73
C GLY A 188 30.15 -3.79 35.50
N GLN A 189 31.24 -4.35 34.96
CA GLN A 189 32.67 -3.98 35.11
C GLN A 189 33.27 -4.15 36.53
N THR A 190 34.33 -4.97 36.66
CA THR A 190 35.65 -4.62 37.23
C THR A 190 36.69 -5.72 36.98
N LYS A 191 37.96 -5.31 36.95
CA LYS A 191 39.18 -6.01 36.53
C LYS A 191 39.80 -6.84 37.67
N ALA A 192 40.55 -7.91 37.34
CA ALA A 192 41.83 -8.23 38.00
C ALA A 192 42.61 -9.32 37.23
N SER A 193 43.91 -9.14 37.25
CA SER A 193 45.02 -9.79 36.54
C SER A 193 45.51 -11.09 37.18
N ALA A 194 46.01 -12.04 36.38
CA ALA A 194 47.11 -12.93 36.77
C ALA A 194 47.85 -13.47 35.53
N ASN A 195 49.17 -13.42 35.65
CA ASN A 195 50.25 -13.66 34.71
C ASN A 195 50.83 -15.08 34.94
N VAL A 196 51.10 -15.88 33.90
CA VAL A 196 52.16 -16.92 33.92
C VAL A 196 52.75 -17.19 32.51
N ASN A 197 53.94 -16.65 32.28
CA ASN A 197 55.15 -17.23 31.65
C ASN A 197 55.09 -18.29 30.52
N ALA A 198 55.64 -17.87 29.36
CA ALA A 198 56.82 -18.36 28.64
C ALA A 198 57.28 -19.84 28.74
N ARG A 199 57.59 -20.42 27.54
CA ARG A 199 58.74 -21.29 27.15
C ARG A 199 58.51 -21.76 25.69
N THR A 200 59.15 -21.16 24.69
CA THR A 200 60.35 -21.64 23.95
C THR A 200 60.39 -23.15 23.74
N ASP A 201 60.40 -23.61 22.48
CA ASP A 201 61.42 -24.55 21.99
C ASP A 201 61.43 -24.67 20.46
N ASN A 202 62.63 -24.97 19.98
CA ASN A 202 63.23 -24.69 18.69
C ASN A 202 62.77 -25.60 17.52
N MET A 203 62.89 -25.03 16.32
CA MET A 203 63.02 -25.74 15.04
C MET A 203 64.43 -26.35 14.90
N PRO A 204 64.60 -27.52 14.26
CA PRO A 204 65.89 -27.92 13.71
C PRO A 204 66.03 -27.49 12.24
N VAL A 205 67.14 -26.81 11.95
CA VAL A 205 67.69 -26.57 10.62
C VAL A 205 68.31 -27.88 10.11
N ILE A 206 68.00 -28.26 8.89
CA ILE A 206 68.69 -29.32 8.14
C ILE A 206 69.54 -28.64 7.07
N ASN A 207 70.85 -28.90 7.14
CA ASN A 207 71.84 -28.58 6.10
C ASN A 207 71.62 -29.43 4.85
#